data_AF-A0A371DX39-F1
#
_entry.id   AF-A0A371DX39-F1
#
_cell.length_a   1.000
_cell.length_b   1.000
_cell.length_c   1.000
_cell.angle_alpha   90.00
_cell.angle_beta   90.00
_cell.angle_gamma   90.00
#
_symmetry.space_group_name_H-M   'P 1'
#
loop_
_entity.id
_entity.type
_entity.pdbx_description
1 polymer ?
#
loop_
_entity_poly.entity_id
_entity_poly.type
_entity_poly.pdbx_seq_one_letter_code
_entity_poly.pdbx_strand_id
1 'polypeptide(L)'
;MSTVSSKPLSLARIEDLTLGSFGLLQPSKTLDHLVRFLSTWSGSDKLFGIIQYTVKLIVPFLQWRARLQHGAGLRKAPISPSADRLAKLGGIIGDARMFFRIWGLLPIIQWLISLERNPSPTRKIRTIERLQGWSMLGYYPLEHLYYLLSHDIIPDKVALPSVTAFIPFIRTKPSSKSIQLDLGKLGLWSTRFWAAYVVLQLVHLREDSKLLQARERTLSKTKSGATPAEKEDIRKRRSAMLNELVVNLAYLPLTIHWSTEKGVFSNPVWLDFFGLIASIASWKSGWEATALQPPLNGSDIVPPPVEPTDEKLAPYIEDPLKDVIEAPALDEM
;
A
#
# COMPACT_ATOMS: atom_id res chain seq x y z
N MET A 1 -28.92 9.51 -51.88
CA MET A 1 -28.41 8.14 -51.64
C MET A 1 -26.96 8.08 -52.12
N SER A 2 -25.99 8.35 -51.25
CA SER A 2 -24.56 8.21 -51.58
C SER A 2 -24.13 6.77 -51.26
N THR A 3 -23.88 6.00 -52.32
CA THR A 3 -23.38 4.63 -52.25
C THR A 3 -21.96 4.62 -51.70
N VAL A 4 -21.77 4.15 -50.47
CA VAL A 4 -20.44 3.86 -49.91
C VAL A 4 -19.84 2.73 -50.73
N SER A 5 -18.92 3.08 -51.65
CA SER A 5 -18.17 2.11 -52.44
C SER A 5 -17.24 1.30 -51.52
N SER A 6 -17.59 0.04 -51.29
CA SER A 6 -16.73 -0.90 -50.55
C SER A 6 -15.52 -1.27 -51.40
N LYS A 7 -14.42 -0.54 -51.23
CA LYS A 7 -13.11 -0.90 -51.80
C LYS A 7 -12.79 -2.39 -51.53
N PRO A 8 -12.25 -3.14 -52.51
CA PRO A 8 -12.01 -4.58 -52.39
C PRO A 8 -11.06 -4.92 -51.23
N LEU A 9 -11.29 -6.07 -50.57
CA LEU A 9 -10.45 -6.61 -49.50
C LEU A 9 -9.17 -7.20 -50.11
N SER A 10 -8.09 -6.43 -50.10
CA SER A 10 -6.75 -6.95 -50.41
C SER A 10 -6.13 -7.61 -49.17
N LEU A 11 -5.16 -8.51 -49.38
CA LEU A 11 -4.40 -9.12 -48.28
C LEU A 11 -3.75 -8.07 -47.37
N ALA A 12 -3.15 -7.03 -47.94
CA ALA A 12 -2.59 -5.90 -47.18
C ALA A 12 -3.64 -5.17 -46.33
N ARG A 13 -4.88 -5.05 -46.81
CA ARG A 13 -5.95 -4.41 -46.04
C ARG A 13 -6.49 -5.31 -44.93
N ILE A 14 -6.49 -6.63 -45.14
CA ILE A 14 -6.79 -7.59 -44.07
C ILE A 14 -5.67 -7.53 -43.03
N GLU A 15 -4.40 -7.44 -43.45
CA GLU A 15 -3.24 -7.24 -42.58
C GLU A 15 -3.36 -5.95 -41.75
N ASP A 16 -3.63 -4.81 -42.38
CA ASP A 16 -3.84 -3.53 -41.69
C ASP A 16 -5.05 -3.55 -40.75
N LEU A 17 -6.15 -4.22 -41.14
CA LEU A 17 -7.36 -4.33 -40.31
C LEU A 17 -7.22 -5.33 -39.17
N THR A 18 -6.29 -6.28 -39.26
CA THR A 18 -6.10 -7.33 -38.24
C THR A 18 -4.87 -7.04 -37.39
N LEU A 19 -3.69 -6.98 -38.00
CA LEU A 19 -2.40 -6.70 -37.34
C LEU A 19 -2.23 -5.21 -37.03
N GLY A 20 -2.70 -4.33 -37.92
CA GLY A 20 -2.66 -2.87 -37.75
C GLY A 20 -3.83 -2.28 -36.95
N SER A 21 -4.73 -3.11 -36.43
CA SER A 21 -5.96 -2.69 -35.72
C SER A 21 -5.69 -1.76 -34.52
N PHE A 22 -4.54 -1.93 -33.86
CA PHE A 22 -4.10 -1.07 -32.76
C PHE A 22 -3.71 0.35 -33.20
N GLY A 23 -3.39 0.57 -34.48
CA GLY A 23 -3.17 1.91 -35.05
C GLY A 23 -4.43 2.78 -35.09
N LEU A 24 -5.61 2.19 -34.89
CA LEU A 24 -6.88 2.91 -34.75
C LEU A 24 -7.12 3.41 -33.31
N LEU A 25 -6.35 2.91 -32.33
CA LEU A 25 -6.47 3.32 -30.95
C LEU A 25 -5.64 4.58 -30.70
N GLN A 26 -6.29 5.62 -30.19
CA GLN A 26 -5.58 6.82 -29.76
C GLN A 26 -4.80 6.53 -28.46
N PRO A 27 -3.57 7.05 -28.31
CA PRO A 27 -2.85 7.00 -27.05
C PRO A 27 -3.71 7.56 -25.91
N SER A 28 -3.78 6.82 -24.81
CA SER A 28 -4.63 7.17 -23.66
C SER A 28 -3.77 7.47 -22.45
N LYS A 29 -3.85 8.72 -21.97
CA LYS A 29 -3.17 9.13 -20.73
C LYS A 29 -3.55 8.26 -19.53
N THR A 30 -4.79 7.78 -19.49
CA THR A 30 -5.28 6.89 -18.43
C THR A 30 -4.64 5.51 -18.55
N LEU A 31 -4.48 4.99 -19.78
CA LEU A 31 -3.80 3.72 -20.01
C LEU A 31 -2.32 3.81 -19.60
N ASP A 32 -1.65 4.89 -19.97
CA ASP A 32 -0.24 5.13 -19.62
C ASP A 32 -0.06 5.19 -18.09
N HIS A 33 -0.96 5.89 -17.40
CA HIS A 33 -0.93 5.96 -15.94
C HIS A 33 -1.23 4.60 -15.30
N LEU A 34 -2.24 3.87 -15.79
CA LEU A 34 -2.54 2.51 -15.33
C LEU A 34 -1.34 1.58 -15.51
N VAL A 35 -0.69 1.59 -16.67
CA VAL A 35 0.50 0.77 -16.93
C VAL A 35 1.61 1.12 -15.94
N ARG A 36 1.90 2.41 -15.74
CA ARG A 36 2.92 2.85 -14.79
C ARG A 36 2.62 2.44 -13.35
N PHE A 37 1.37 2.59 -12.91
CA PHE A 37 0.99 2.23 -11.55
C PHE A 37 0.96 0.71 -11.34
N LEU A 38 0.28 -0.02 -12.21
CA LEU A 38 0.11 -1.48 -12.10
C LEU A 38 1.40 -2.25 -12.35
N SER A 39 2.36 -1.70 -13.08
CA SER A 39 3.68 -2.33 -13.25
C SER A 39 4.54 -2.28 -11.99
N THR A 40 4.13 -1.53 -10.95
CA THR A 40 4.77 -1.60 -9.63
C THR A 40 4.18 -2.75 -8.81
N TRP A 41 4.99 -3.38 -7.96
CA TRP A 41 4.50 -4.43 -7.06
C TRP A 41 3.38 -3.89 -6.14
N SER A 42 3.56 -2.69 -5.58
CA SER A 42 2.57 -2.07 -4.68
C SER A 42 1.26 -1.73 -5.41
N GLY A 43 1.33 -1.21 -6.64
CA GLY A 43 0.13 -0.90 -7.42
C GLY A 43 -0.67 -2.14 -7.79
N SER A 44 0.00 -3.22 -8.19
CA SER A 44 -0.65 -4.52 -8.41
C SER A 44 -1.26 -5.08 -7.11
N ASP A 45 -0.56 -5.01 -5.97
CA ASP A 45 -1.10 -5.46 -4.68
C ASP A 45 -2.39 -4.72 -4.29
N LYS A 46 -2.42 -3.39 -4.48
CA LYS A 46 -3.58 -2.54 -4.19
C LYS A 46 -4.79 -2.95 -5.04
N LEU A 47 -4.61 -3.19 -6.33
CA LEU A 47 -5.68 -3.70 -7.20
C LEU A 47 -6.20 -5.05 -6.69
N PHE A 48 -5.28 -5.95 -6.39
CA PHE A 48 -5.58 -7.28 -5.89
C PHE A 48 -6.30 -7.23 -4.54
N GLY A 49 -5.98 -6.28 -3.66
CA GLY A 49 -6.73 -6.04 -2.44
C GLY A 49 -8.18 -5.66 -2.70
N ILE A 50 -8.43 -4.72 -3.63
CA ILE A 50 -9.79 -4.35 -4.03
C ILE A 50 -10.55 -5.58 -4.53
N ILE A 51 -9.94 -6.35 -5.45
CA ILE A 51 -10.58 -7.55 -6.01
C ILE A 51 -10.87 -8.57 -4.89
N GLN A 52 -9.87 -8.92 -4.08
CA GLN A 52 -9.98 -9.89 -3.00
C GLN A 52 -11.13 -9.57 -2.05
N TYR A 53 -11.15 -8.36 -1.49
CA TYR A 53 -12.15 -8.01 -0.48
C TYR A 53 -13.53 -7.82 -1.10
N THR A 54 -13.61 -7.30 -2.34
CA THR A 54 -14.88 -7.21 -3.08
C THR A 54 -15.49 -8.59 -3.30
N VAL A 55 -14.72 -9.57 -3.77
CA VAL A 55 -15.25 -10.91 -4.00
C VAL A 55 -15.65 -11.58 -2.67
N LYS A 56 -14.87 -11.40 -1.60
CA LYS A 56 -15.21 -11.94 -0.28
C LYS A 56 -16.49 -11.35 0.31
N LEU A 57 -16.81 -10.08 0.02
CA LEU A 57 -18.10 -9.47 0.39
C LEU A 57 -19.27 -9.97 -0.47
N ILE A 58 -19.04 -10.24 -1.75
CA ILE A 58 -20.08 -10.74 -2.67
C ILE A 58 -20.45 -12.21 -2.38
N VAL A 59 -19.48 -13.04 -1.98
CA VAL A 59 -19.68 -14.47 -1.68
C VAL A 59 -20.84 -14.74 -0.71
N PRO A 60 -20.90 -14.17 0.50
CA PRO A 60 -22.00 -14.43 1.45
C PRO A 60 -23.35 -13.97 0.90
N PHE A 61 -23.40 -12.86 0.14
CA PHE A 61 -24.61 -12.40 -0.53
C PHE A 61 -25.08 -13.42 -1.58
N LEU A 62 -24.18 -13.94 -2.41
CA LEU A 62 -24.52 -14.96 -3.41
C LEU A 62 -25.00 -16.27 -2.79
N GLN A 63 -24.39 -16.71 -1.68
CA GLN A 63 -24.82 -17.90 -0.95
C GLN A 63 -26.19 -17.68 -0.28
N TRP A 64 -26.41 -16.51 0.32
CA TRP A 64 -27.72 -16.14 0.87
C TRP A 64 -28.80 -16.14 -0.22
N ARG A 65 -28.54 -15.52 -1.37
CA ARG A 65 -29.45 -15.51 -2.51
C ARG A 65 -29.76 -16.93 -3.01
N ALA A 66 -28.77 -17.81 -3.10
CA ALA A 66 -28.98 -19.19 -3.52
C ALA A 66 -29.87 -19.97 -2.53
N ARG A 67 -29.70 -19.76 -1.22
CA ARG A 67 -30.55 -20.35 -0.18
C ARG A 67 -32.01 -19.87 -0.30
N LEU A 68 -32.23 -18.58 -0.55
CA LEU A 68 -33.58 -18.04 -0.78
C LEU A 68 -34.24 -18.63 -2.02
N GLN A 69 -33.51 -18.70 -3.14
CA GLN A 69 -34.03 -19.27 -4.39
C GLN A 69 -34.36 -20.76 -4.24
N HIS A 70 -33.56 -21.50 -3.48
CA HIS A 70 -33.84 -22.90 -3.16
C HIS A 70 -35.09 -23.05 -2.30
N GLY A 71 -35.24 -22.21 -1.26
CA GLY A 71 -36.45 -22.17 -0.43
C GLY A 71 -37.72 -21.82 -1.22
N ALA A 72 -37.59 -21.03 -2.29
CA ALA A 72 -38.67 -20.68 -3.20
C ALA A 72 -38.90 -21.71 -4.35
N GLY A 73 -38.17 -22.83 -4.38
CA GLY A 73 -38.28 -23.85 -5.43
C GLY A 73 -37.70 -23.45 -6.80
N LEU A 74 -37.08 -22.27 -6.91
CA LEU A 74 -36.48 -21.75 -8.15
C LEU A 74 -35.10 -22.36 -8.44
N ARG A 75 -34.55 -23.15 -7.51
CA ARG A 75 -33.21 -23.72 -7.59
C ARG A 75 -33.17 -25.10 -6.96
N LYS A 76 -32.41 -26.02 -7.57
CA LYS A 76 -32.26 -27.41 -7.10
C LYS A 76 -31.38 -27.59 -5.86
N ALA A 77 -30.44 -26.67 -5.62
CA ALA A 77 -29.51 -26.75 -4.51
C ALA A 77 -29.35 -25.40 -3.80
N PRO A 78 -29.17 -25.35 -2.46
CA PRO A 78 -29.06 -24.12 -1.67
C PRO A 78 -27.70 -23.42 -1.79
N ILE A 79 -26.84 -23.86 -2.72
CA ILE A 79 -25.46 -23.39 -2.90
C ILE A 79 -25.27 -22.66 -4.23
N SER A 80 -24.38 -21.66 -4.23
CA SER A 80 -24.00 -20.89 -5.41
C SER A 80 -22.61 -21.31 -5.94
N PRO A 81 -22.51 -22.03 -7.07
CA PRO A 81 -21.21 -22.38 -7.66
C PRO A 81 -20.36 -21.16 -8.02
N SER A 82 -20.99 -20.04 -8.39
CA SER A 82 -20.28 -18.79 -8.64
C SER A 82 -19.67 -18.22 -7.35
N ALA A 83 -20.36 -18.36 -6.22
CA ALA A 83 -19.81 -17.95 -4.93
C ALA A 83 -18.59 -18.81 -4.57
N ASP A 84 -18.64 -20.13 -4.79
CA ASP A 84 -17.50 -21.01 -4.51
C ASP A 84 -16.29 -20.67 -5.39
N ARG A 85 -16.51 -20.33 -6.68
CA ARG A 85 -15.45 -19.89 -7.59
C ARG A 85 -14.84 -18.55 -7.18
N LEU A 86 -15.67 -17.59 -6.77
CA LEU A 86 -15.21 -16.29 -6.28
C LEU A 86 -14.47 -16.40 -4.95
N ALA A 87 -14.90 -17.30 -4.06
CA ALA A 87 -14.20 -17.60 -2.82
C ALA A 87 -12.80 -18.17 -3.10
N LYS A 88 -12.66 -19.08 -4.08
CA LYS A 88 -11.35 -19.59 -4.53
C LYS A 88 -10.46 -18.48 -5.08
N LEU A 89 -11.01 -17.61 -5.94
CA LEU A 89 -10.27 -16.46 -6.47
C LEU A 89 -9.76 -15.55 -5.33
N GLY A 90 -10.62 -15.21 -4.37
CA GLY A 90 -10.25 -14.42 -3.20
C GLY A 90 -9.19 -15.09 -2.33
N GLY A 91 -9.20 -16.43 -2.23
CA GLY A 91 -8.18 -17.21 -1.55
C GLY A 91 -6.81 -17.13 -2.24
N ILE A 92 -6.77 -17.42 -3.56
CA ILE A 92 -5.53 -17.38 -4.37
C ILE A 92 -4.91 -15.97 -4.35
N ILE A 93 -5.74 -14.94 -4.49
CA ILE A 93 -5.25 -13.56 -4.43
C ILE A 93 -4.69 -13.25 -3.04
N GLY A 94 -5.42 -13.60 -1.97
CA GLY A 94 -4.96 -13.34 -0.61
C GLY A 94 -3.63 -14.02 -0.28
N ASP A 95 -3.44 -15.24 -0.76
CA ASP A 95 -2.20 -15.99 -0.64
C ASP A 95 -1.05 -15.32 -1.40
N ALA A 96 -1.25 -15.01 -2.68
CA ALA A 96 -0.26 -14.33 -3.50
C ALA A 96 0.16 -12.97 -2.91
N ARG A 97 -0.80 -12.19 -2.39
CA ARG A 97 -0.50 -10.91 -1.73
C ARG A 97 0.38 -11.08 -0.50
N MET A 98 0.10 -12.08 0.35
CA MET A 98 0.96 -12.37 1.52
C MET A 98 2.37 -12.80 1.09
N PHE A 99 2.48 -13.59 0.02
CA PHE A 99 3.78 -13.94 -0.57
C PHE A 99 4.56 -12.70 -1.04
N PHE A 100 3.91 -11.78 -1.76
CA PHE A 100 4.57 -10.57 -2.28
C PHE A 100 5.01 -9.58 -1.18
N ARG A 101 4.47 -9.66 0.04
CA ARG A 101 4.97 -8.87 1.19
C ARG A 101 6.39 -9.23 1.62
N ILE A 102 7.01 -10.26 1.03
CA ILE A 102 8.45 -10.52 1.22
C ILE A 102 9.31 -9.30 0.86
N TRP A 103 8.86 -8.50 -0.11
CA TRP A 103 9.54 -7.28 -0.54
C TRP A 103 9.39 -6.11 0.45
N GLY A 104 8.42 -6.18 1.35
CA GLY A 104 8.07 -5.13 2.31
C GLY A 104 9.19 -4.72 3.26
N LEU A 105 10.09 -5.66 3.59
CA LEU A 105 11.21 -5.39 4.49
C LEU A 105 12.25 -4.43 3.88
N LEU A 106 12.43 -4.44 2.55
CA LEU A 106 13.46 -3.63 1.90
C LEU A 106 13.15 -2.11 1.98
N PRO A 107 11.92 -1.64 1.66
CA PRO A 107 11.52 -0.26 1.90
C PRO A 107 11.65 0.19 3.35
N ILE A 108 11.35 -0.69 4.33
CA ILE A 108 11.53 -0.35 5.75
C ILE A 108 12.98 -0.03 6.10
N ILE A 109 13.90 -0.87 5.63
CA ILE A 109 15.34 -0.67 5.86
C ILE A 109 15.79 0.62 5.18
N GLN A 110 15.38 0.84 3.93
CA GLN A 110 15.68 2.07 3.19
C GLN A 110 15.15 3.31 3.92
N TRP A 111 13.91 3.27 4.41
CA TRP A 111 13.28 4.35 5.15
C TRP A 111 14.00 4.63 6.47
N LEU A 112 14.32 3.60 7.27
CA LEU A 112 15.07 3.77 8.52
C LEU A 112 16.45 4.39 8.29
N ILE A 113 17.13 4.02 7.20
CA ILE A 113 18.41 4.64 6.82
C ILE A 113 18.21 6.12 6.47
N SER A 114 17.17 6.46 5.71
CA SER A 114 16.86 7.85 5.37
C SER A 114 16.52 8.67 6.61
N LEU A 115 15.69 8.15 7.50
CA LEU A 115 15.27 8.77 8.76
C LEU A 115 16.46 9.15 9.66
N GLU A 116 17.55 8.37 9.64
CA GLU A 116 18.75 8.69 10.40
C GLU A 116 19.63 9.74 9.76
N ARG A 117 19.58 9.87 8.43
CA ARG A 117 20.34 10.86 7.66
C ARG A 117 19.62 12.20 7.57
N ASN A 118 18.29 12.17 7.58
CA ASN A 118 17.41 13.31 7.42
C ASN A 118 16.60 13.53 8.70
N PRO A 119 16.95 14.51 9.55
CA PRO A 119 16.27 14.70 10.82
C PRO A 119 14.83 15.20 10.63
N SER A 120 13.86 14.57 11.30
CA SER A 120 12.46 15.00 11.32
C SER A 120 12.29 16.39 11.98
N PRO A 121 11.19 17.13 11.68
CA PRO A 121 10.98 18.49 12.17
C PRO A 121 11.00 18.62 13.70
N THR A 122 10.63 17.54 14.40
CA THR A 122 10.65 17.50 15.86
C THR A 122 11.24 16.17 16.36
N ARG A 123 11.88 16.20 17.54
CA ARG A 123 12.39 15.00 18.20
C ARG A 123 11.29 13.97 18.47
N LYS A 124 10.06 14.43 18.75
CA LYS A 124 8.90 13.56 19.01
C LYS A 124 8.54 12.73 17.78
N ILE A 125 8.39 13.38 16.63
CA ILE A 125 8.11 12.71 15.35
C ILE A 125 9.21 11.70 15.03
N ARG A 126 10.47 12.09 15.16
CA ARG A 126 11.61 11.17 14.95
C ARG A 126 11.55 9.94 15.86
N THR A 127 11.17 10.10 17.12
CA THR A 127 11.00 8.95 18.04
C THR A 127 9.85 8.06 17.60
N ILE A 128 8.72 8.62 17.16
CA ILE A 128 7.58 7.85 16.64
C ILE A 128 7.99 7.05 15.40
N GLU A 129 8.65 7.69 14.43
CA GLU A 129 9.11 7.06 13.18
C GLU A 129 10.11 5.93 13.45
N ARG A 130 11.04 6.11 14.39
CA ARG A 130 11.92 5.01 14.82
C ARG A 130 11.16 3.83 15.40
N LEU A 131 10.19 4.10 16.27
CA LEU A 131 9.37 3.05 16.88
C LEU A 131 8.54 2.31 15.82
N GLN A 132 8.03 3.02 14.81
CA GLN A 132 7.34 2.43 13.67
C GLN A 132 8.26 1.51 12.87
N GLY A 133 9.48 1.97 12.55
CA GLY A 133 10.46 1.15 11.83
C GLY A 133 10.85 -0.10 12.63
N TRP A 134 11.08 0.02 13.95
CA TRP A 134 11.31 -1.15 14.81
C TRP A 134 10.11 -2.10 14.85
N SER A 135 8.90 -1.56 14.83
CA SER A 135 7.68 -2.36 14.74
C SER A 135 7.68 -3.19 13.46
N MET A 136 8.01 -2.58 12.32
CA MET A 136 8.03 -3.26 11.02
C MET A 136 9.18 -4.25 10.86
N LEU A 137 10.33 -3.98 11.47
CA LEU A 137 11.42 -4.95 11.60
C LEU A 137 11.03 -6.19 12.42
N GLY A 138 10.06 -6.07 13.33
CA GLY A 138 9.46 -7.21 14.02
C GLY A 138 8.38 -7.90 13.18
N TYR A 139 7.52 -7.13 12.50
CA TYR A 139 6.40 -7.63 11.70
C TYR A 139 6.84 -8.52 10.55
N TYR A 140 7.67 -8.01 9.63
CA TYR A 140 7.98 -8.71 8.37
C TYR A 140 8.63 -10.08 8.59
N PRO A 141 9.70 -10.22 9.39
CA PRO A 141 10.30 -11.52 9.60
C PRO A 141 9.34 -12.54 10.21
N LEU A 142 8.48 -12.11 11.15
CA LEU A 142 7.49 -13.00 11.76
C LEU A 142 6.39 -13.39 10.76
N GLU A 143 5.93 -12.47 9.92
CA GLU A 143 4.99 -12.76 8.84
C GLU A 143 5.60 -13.69 7.79
N HIS A 144 6.85 -13.49 7.41
CA HIS A 144 7.53 -14.35 6.44
C HIS A 144 7.70 -15.77 6.99
N LEU A 145 8.12 -15.90 8.25
CA LEU A 145 8.18 -17.21 8.92
C LEU A 145 6.80 -17.86 9.03
N TYR A 146 5.76 -17.09 9.36
CA TYR A 146 4.38 -17.57 9.37
C TYR A 146 3.97 -18.11 8.00
N TYR A 147 4.22 -17.36 6.93
CA TYR A 147 3.87 -17.75 5.56
C TYR A 147 4.59 -19.03 5.15
N LEU A 148 5.91 -19.10 5.35
CA LEU A 148 6.72 -20.26 5.02
C LEU A 148 6.32 -21.51 5.82
N LEU A 149 6.01 -21.34 7.11
CA LEU A 149 5.56 -22.44 7.97
C LEU A 149 4.15 -22.92 7.57
N SER A 150 3.25 -22.00 7.25
CA SER A 150 1.87 -22.33 6.83
C SER A 150 1.80 -23.12 5.51
N HIS A 151 2.86 -23.04 4.71
CA HIS A 151 3.02 -23.75 3.43
C HIS A 151 3.92 -24.98 3.53
N ASP A 152 4.31 -25.39 4.75
CA ASP A 152 5.20 -26.53 4.99
C ASP A 152 6.56 -26.42 4.28
N ILE A 153 7.01 -25.20 3.98
CA ILE A 153 8.30 -24.95 3.32
C ILE A 153 9.45 -25.07 4.33
N ILE A 154 9.20 -24.66 5.58
CA ILE A 154 10.16 -24.79 6.69
C ILE A 154 9.59 -25.71 7.77
N PRO A 155 10.44 -26.47 8.48
CA PRO A 155 9.99 -27.30 9.60
C PRO A 155 9.57 -26.43 10.80
N ASP A 156 8.66 -26.97 11.62
CA ASP A 156 8.25 -26.45 12.92
C ASP A 156 9.40 -26.36 13.93
N LYS A 157 10.50 -27.09 13.70
CA LYS A 157 11.73 -27.06 14.49
C LYS A 157 12.90 -26.62 13.64
N VAL A 158 13.31 -25.38 13.82
CA VAL A 158 14.49 -24.84 13.14
C VAL A 158 15.70 -24.98 14.05
N ALA A 159 16.70 -25.73 13.60
CA ALA A 159 18.00 -25.76 14.27
C ALA A 159 18.67 -24.40 14.09
N LEU A 160 19.13 -23.78 15.19
CA LEU A 160 19.83 -22.50 15.08
C LEU A 160 21.11 -22.68 14.27
N PRO A 161 21.36 -21.86 13.23
CA PRO A 161 22.62 -21.92 12.52
C PRO A 161 23.74 -21.61 13.52
N SER A 162 24.73 -22.51 13.62
CA SER A 162 25.95 -22.24 14.37
C SER A 162 26.64 -21.03 13.75
N VAL A 163 27.32 -20.18 14.54
CA VAL A 163 28.10 -19.03 14.02
C VAL A 163 29.09 -19.48 12.92
N THR A 164 29.54 -20.73 13.00
CA THR A 164 30.38 -21.39 11.98
C THR A 164 29.72 -21.55 10.60
N ALA A 165 28.38 -21.47 10.49
CA ALA A 165 27.63 -21.54 9.25
C ALA A 165 27.79 -20.31 8.35
N PHE A 166 28.26 -19.19 8.90
CA PHE A 166 28.55 -17.98 8.15
C PHE A 166 30.01 -17.87 7.70
N ILE A 167 30.84 -18.91 7.94
CA ILE A 167 32.25 -18.93 7.56
C ILE A 167 32.43 -19.89 6.38
N PRO A 168 32.76 -19.40 5.16
CA PRO A 168 32.75 -20.20 3.92
C PRO A 168 33.65 -21.44 3.90
N PHE A 169 34.64 -21.51 4.80
CA PHE A 169 35.69 -22.54 4.82
C PHE A 169 35.69 -23.41 6.09
N ILE A 170 34.63 -23.35 6.90
CA ILE A 170 34.52 -24.15 8.13
C ILE A 170 33.36 -25.14 7.99
N ARG A 171 33.62 -26.42 8.29
CA ARG A 171 32.58 -27.46 8.34
C ARG A 171 31.59 -27.10 9.43
N THR A 172 30.35 -26.86 9.04
CA THR A 172 29.28 -26.47 9.96
C THR A 172 28.97 -27.63 10.92
N LYS A 173 29.04 -27.35 12.23
CA LYS A 173 28.57 -28.29 13.24
C LYS A 173 27.11 -27.95 13.53
N PRO A 174 26.16 -28.88 13.36
CA PRO A 174 24.76 -28.63 13.65
C PRO A 174 24.61 -28.25 15.13
N SER A 175 23.92 -27.14 15.40
CA SER A 175 23.60 -26.72 16.76
C SER A 175 22.63 -27.71 17.39
N SER A 176 22.86 -28.09 18.65
CA SER A 176 21.90 -28.90 19.42
C SER A 176 20.68 -28.11 19.88
N LYS A 177 20.71 -26.77 19.75
CA LYS A 177 19.60 -25.89 20.14
C LYS A 177 18.66 -25.70 18.95
N SER A 178 17.43 -26.18 19.10
CA SER A 178 16.33 -25.92 18.17
C SER A 178 15.38 -24.87 18.74
N ILE A 179 14.80 -24.06 17.87
CA ILE A 179 13.68 -23.18 18.18
C ILE A 179 12.42 -23.83 17.62
N GLN A 180 11.41 -23.95 18.46
CA GLN A 180 10.07 -24.35 18.02
C GLN A 180 9.34 -23.14 17.46
N LEU A 181 8.97 -23.21 16.19
CA LEU A 181 8.13 -22.24 15.52
C LEU A 181 6.68 -22.69 15.66
N ASP A 182 5.88 -21.84 16.28
CA ASP A 182 4.45 -22.05 16.44
C ASP A 182 3.69 -21.10 15.52
N LEU A 183 2.85 -21.65 14.65
CA LEU A 183 2.13 -20.89 13.64
C LEU A 183 1.23 -19.81 14.27
N GLY A 184 0.53 -20.16 15.35
CA GLY A 184 -0.35 -19.23 16.06
C GLY A 184 0.42 -18.07 16.67
N LYS A 185 1.55 -18.35 17.33
CA LYS A 185 2.40 -17.31 17.94
C LYS A 185 3.05 -16.41 16.90
N LEU A 186 3.52 -16.95 15.78
CA LEU A 186 4.11 -16.15 14.71
C LEU A 186 3.09 -15.16 14.15
N GLY A 187 1.88 -15.64 13.80
CA GLY A 187 0.79 -14.79 13.32
C GLY A 187 0.31 -13.77 14.36
N LEU A 188 0.23 -14.17 15.63
CA LEU A 188 -0.21 -13.29 16.72
C LEU A 188 0.80 -12.16 16.99
N TRP A 189 2.10 -12.47 17.03
CA TRP A 189 3.13 -11.46 17.28
C TRP A 189 3.39 -10.58 16.08
N SER A 190 3.36 -11.10 14.85
CA SER A 190 3.44 -10.26 13.66
C SER A 190 2.31 -9.23 13.69
N THR A 191 1.07 -9.67 13.84
CA THR A 191 -0.10 -8.77 13.83
C THR A 191 -0.13 -7.78 15.00
N ARG A 192 0.51 -8.10 16.13
CA ARG A 192 0.75 -7.12 17.23
C ARG A 192 1.76 -6.04 16.86
N PHE A 193 2.85 -6.39 16.19
CA PHE A 193 3.76 -5.39 15.63
C PHE A 193 3.08 -4.54 14.55
N TRP A 194 2.21 -5.15 13.75
CA TRP A 194 1.38 -4.42 12.81
C TRP A 194 0.45 -3.43 13.53
N ALA A 195 -0.26 -3.89 14.57
CA ALA A 195 -1.12 -3.03 15.39
C ALA A 195 -0.36 -1.88 16.06
N ALA A 196 0.84 -2.16 16.60
CA ALA A 196 1.70 -1.15 17.21
C ALA A 196 2.08 -0.07 16.19
N TYR A 197 2.42 -0.45 14.94
CA TYR A 197 2.66 0.52 13.88
C TYR A 197 1.41 1.36 13.60
N VAL A 198 0.23 0.76 13.45
CA VAL A 198 -1.01 1.51 13.11
C VAL A 198 -1.32 2.54 14.19
N VAL A 199 -1.18 2.17 15.47
CA VAL A 199 -1.37 3.10 16.57
C VAL A 199 -0.33 4.23 16.52
N LEU A 200 0.94 3.91 16.28
CA LEU A 200 1.98 4.91 16.12
C LEU A 200 1.73 5.83 14.92
N GLN A 201 1.20 5.31 13.82
CA GLN A 201 0.87 6.10 12.63
C GLN A 201 -0.29 7.07 12.91
N LEU A 202 -1.29 6.66 13.68
CA LEU A 202 -2.34 7.59 14.13
C LEU A 202 -1.80 8.70 15.04
N VAL A 203 -0.80 8.39 15.87
CA VAL A 203 -0.09 9.39 16.69
C VAL A 203 0.77 10.30 15.83
N HIS A 204 1.48 9.76 14.84
CA HIS A 204 2.27 10.50 13.85
C HIS A 204 1.40 11.50 13.10
N LEU A 205 0.29 11.05 12.50
CA LEU A 205 -0.68 11.89 11.79
C LEU A 205 -1.25 13.00 12.67
N ARG A 206 -1.43 12.75 13.97
CA ARG A 206 -1.86 13.77 14.92
C ARG A 206 -0.79 14.85 15.11
N GLU A 207 0.48 14.48 15.22
CA GLU A 207 1.57 15.45 15.34
C GLU A 207 1.76 16.24 14.04
N ASP A 208 1.67 15.58 12.88
CA ASP A 208 1.71 16.25 11.58
C ASP A 208 0.56 17.22 11.38
N SER A 209 -0.66 16.86 11.82
CA SER A 209 -1.81 17.77 11.81
C SER A 209 -1.55 19.04 12.62
N LYS A 210 -0.89 18.92 13.78
CA LYS A 210 -0.51 20.09 14.60
C LYS A 210 0.51 20.98 13.87
N LEU A 211 1.51 20.38 13.22
CA LEU A 211 2.50 21.12 12.44
C LEU A 211 1.86 21.84 11.26
N LEU A 212 0.95 21.18 10.54
CA LEU A 212 0.24 21.78 9.41
C LEU A 212 -0.65 22.93 9.86
N GLN A 213 -1.40 22.76 10.95
CA GLN A 213 -2.21 23.83 11.55
C GLN A 213 -1.35 25.02 12.02
N ALA A 214 -0.16 24.77 12.58
CA ALA A 214 0.76 25.83 12.96
C ALA A 214 1.25 26.60 11.73
N ARG A 215 1.60 25.91 10.64
CA ARG A 215 2.03 26.52 9.37
C ARG A 215 0.93 27.39 8.76
N GLU A 216 -0.30 26.91 8.73
CA GLU A 216 -1.46 27.68 8.25
C GLU A 216 -1.69 28.96 9.08
N ARG A 217 -1.60 28.86 10.40
CA ARG A 217 -1.73 30.02 11.28
C ARG A 217 -0.65 31.05 11.02
N THR A 218 0.59 30.63 10.80
CA THR A 218 1.70 31.52 10.45
C THR A 218 1.41 32.23 9.12
N LEU A 219 1.03 31.48 8.08
CA LEU A 219 0.72 32.05 6.76
C LEU A 219 -0.49 33.00 6.78
N SER A 220 -1.48 32.72 7.63
CA SER A 220 -2.64 33.60 7.81
C SER A 220 -2.31 34.94 8.47
N LYS A 221 -1.20 35.01 9.21
CA LYS A 221 -0.73 36.21 9.92
C LYS A 221 0.27 37.04 9.12
N THR A 222 0.80 36.50 8.03
CA THR A 222 1.71 37.22 7.12
C THR A 222 0.95 38.35 6.43
N LYS A 223 1.54 39.56 6.33
CA LYS A 223 0.90 40.74 5.72
C LYS A 223 0.45 40.53 4.26
N SER A 224 1.16 39.69 3.51
CA SER A 224 0.84 39.31 2.13
C SER A 224 -0.20 38.19 2.03
N GLY A 225 -0.57 37.56 3.15
CA GLY A 225 -1.34 36.32 3.19
C GLY A 225 -0.63 35.14 2.52
N ALA A 226 -1.31 33.99 2.45
CA ALA A 226 -0.83 32.82 1.73
C ALA A 226 -1.02 32.98 0.21
N THR A 227 0.04 32.70 -0.54
CA THR A 227 0.02 32.64 -2.01
C THR A 227 -0.91 31.54 -2.52
N PRO A 228 -1.40 31.60 -3.77
CA PRO A 228 -2.19 30.52 -4.37
C PRO A 228 -1.47 29.17 -4.33
N ALA A 229 -0.16 29.15 -4.57
CA ALA A 229 0.66 27.94 -4.51
C ALA A 229 0.73 27.35 -3.10
N GLU A 230 0.92 28.17 -2.06
CA GLU A 230 0.92 27.70 -0.66
C GLU A 230 -0.44 27.17 -0.21
N LYS A 231 -1.53 27.82 -0.65
CA LYS A 231 -2.90 27.33 -0.37
C LYS A 231 -3.13 25.96 -1.02
N GLU A 232 -2.61 25.77 -2.23
CA GLU A 232 -2.70 24.49 -2.92
C GLU A 232 -1.84 23.41 -2.26
N ASP A 233 -0.61 23.72 -1.83
CA ASP A 233 0.26 22.82 -1.05
C ASP A 233 -0.44 22.37 0.23
N ILE A 234 -1.02 23.30 1.00
CA ILE A 234 -1.80 22.99 2.20
C ILE A 234 -2.97 22.08 1.87
N ARG A 235 -3.73 22.37 0.81
CA ARG A 235 -4.89 21.56 0.40
C ARG A 235 -4.48 20.14 0.04
N LYS A 236 -3.39 19.97 -0.71
CA LYS A 236 -2.83 18.66 -1.07
C LYS A 236 -2.38 17.89 0.16
N ARG A 237 -1.61 18.51 1.06
CA ARG A 237 -1.16 17.89 2.32
C ARG A 237 -2.33 17.45 3.21
N ARG A 238 -3.37 18.28 3.33
CA ARG A 238 -4.59 17.90 4.06
C ARG A 238 -5.29 16.71 3.42
N SER A 239 -5.41 16.69 2.08
CA SER A 239 -6.03 15.57 1.36
C SER A 239 -5.25 14.26 1.57
N ALA A 240 -3.92 14.31 1.45
CA ALA A 240 -3.05 13.17 1.70
C ALA A 240 -3.16 12.66 3.14
N MET A 241 -3.09 13.56 4.12
CA MET A 241 -3.24 13.23 5.54
C MET A 241 -4.61 12.62 5.87
N LEU A 242 -5.69 13.12 5.26
CA LEU A 242 -7.02 12.53 5.41
C LEU A 242 -7.11 11.14 4.78
N ASN A 243 -6.47 10.93 3.63
CA ASN A 243 -6.40 9.61 3.01
C ASN A 243 -5.66 8.61 3.91
N GLU A 244 -4.48 9.00 4.42
CA GLU A 244 -3.69 8.18 5.34
C GLU A 244 -4.44 7.87 6.64
N LEU A 245 -5.19 8.85 7.17
CA LEU A 245 -6.07 8.62 8.31
C LEU A 245 -7.14 7.58 8.01
N VAL A 246 -7.79 7.65 6.84
CA VAL A 246 -8.81 6.66 6.42
C VAL A 246 -8.19 5.26 6.27
N VAL A 247 -7.02 5.14 5.65
CA VAL A 247 -6.29 3.87 5.52
C VAL A 247 -6.03 3.27 6.90
N ASN A 248 -5.46 4.05 7.82
CA ASN A 248 -5.08 3.56 9.15
C ASN A 248 -6.29 3.27 10.04
N LEU A 249 -7.36 4.05 9.96
CA LEU A 249 -8.62 3.77 10.65
C LEU A 249 -9.30 2.51 10.11
N ALA A 250 -9.17 2.24 8.82
CA ALA A 250 -9.65 0.99 8.22
C ALA A 250 -8.79 -0.19 8.69
N TYR A 251 -7.47 -0.07 8.77
CA TYR A 251 -6.59 -1.14 9.25
C TYR A 251 -6.71 -1.42 10.76
N LEU A 252 -6.95 -0.41 11.58
CA LEU A 252 -7.02 -0.54 13.04
C LEU A 252 -7.93 -1.69 13.54
N PRO A 253 -9.19 -1.83 13.09
CA PRO A 253 -10.02 -2.96 13.50
C PRO A 253 -9.47 -4.33 13.03
N LEU A 254 -8.81 -4.40 11.86
CA LEU A 254 -8.18 -5.64 11.40
C LEU A 254 -7.01 -6.02 12.31
N THR A 255 -6.14 -5.05 12.62
CA THR A 255 -4.93 -5.31 13.41
C THR A 255 -5.29 -5.73 14.83
N ILE A 256 -6.30 -5.09 15.43
CA ILE A 256 -6.83 -5.49 16.74
C ILE A 256 -7.42 -6.90 16.67
N HIS A 257 -8.21 -7.21 15.64
CA HIS A 257 -8.78 -8.55 15.48
C HIS A 257 -7.69 -9.62 15.49
N TRP A 258 -6.69 -9.50 14.62
CA TRP A 258 -5.63 -10.50 14.49
C TRP A 258 -4.62 -10.50 15.63
N SER A 259 -4.51 -9.42 16.40
CA SER A 259 -3.65 -9.32 17.60
C SER A 259 -4.15 -10.12 18.81
N THR A 260 -5.35 -10.72 18.71
CA THR A 260 -5.99 -11.52 19.76
C THR A 260 -6.15 -12.96 19.32
N GLU A 261 -5.98 -13.92 20.24
CA GLU A 261 -6.05 -15.36 19.91
C GLU A 261 -7.41 -15.80 19.37
N LYS A 262 -8.49 -15.15 19.80
CA LYS A 262 -9.87 -15.51 19.41
C LYS A 262 -10.45 -14.61 18.31
N GLY A 263 -9.79 -13.49 17.98
CA GLY A 263 -10.40 -12.45 17.17
C GLY A 263 -11.47 -11.64 17.92
N VAL A 264 -11.72 -10.42 17.47
CA VAL A 264 -12.76 -9.53 18.03
C VAL A 264 -14.08 -9.62 17.24
N PHE A 265 -14.02 -10.00 15.97
CA PHE A 265 -15.20 -10.07 15.10
C PHE A 265 -15.63 -11.52 14.92
N SER A 266 -16.88 -11.83 15.27
CA SER A 266 -17.44 -13.15 14.98
C SER A 266 -17.84 -13.31 13.50
N ASN A 267 -18.21 -12.20 12.85
CA ASN A 267 -18.60 -12.20 11.43
C ASN A 267 -17.43 -11.70 10.56
N PRO A 268 -16.90 -12.53 9.64
CA PRO A 268 -15.77 -12.17 8.78
C PRO A 268 -16.08 -11.02 7.80
N VAL A 269 -17.37 -10.72 7.54
CA VAL A 269 -17.78 -9.60 6.67
C VAL A 269 -17.17 -8.27 7.12
N TRP A 270 -16.98 -8.07 8.44
CA TRP A 270 -16.34 -6.84 8.94
C TRP A 270 -14.87 -6.74 8.54
N LEU A 271 -14.14 -7.85 8.56
CA LEU A 271 -12.74 -7.89 8.12
C LEU A 271 -12.64 -7.54 6.64
N ASP A 272 -13.55 -8.08 5.82
CA ASP A 272 -13.56 -7.82 4.38
C ASP A 272 -14.01 -6.40 4.06
N PHE A 273 -14.97 -5.85 4.82
CA PHE A 273 -15.43 -4.47 4.67
C PHE A 273 -14.32 -3.46 4.96
N PHE A 274 -13.66 -3.58 6.12
CA PHE A 274 -12.56 -2.69 6.46
C PHE A 274 -11.34 -2.90 5.55
N GLY A 275 -11.05 -4.15 5.16
CA GLY A 275 -10.01 -4.46 4.18
C GLY A 275 -10.27 -3.82 2.82
N LEU A 276 -11.53 -3.79 2.37
CA LEU A 276 -11.93 -3.10 1.13
C LEU A 276 -11.72 -1.59 1.23
N ILE A 277 -12.14 -0.97 2.35
CA ILE A 277 -11.92 0.48 2.56
C ILE A 277 -10.42 0.81 2.50
N ALA A 278 -9.60 0.05 3.23
CA ALA A 278 -8.16 0.23 3.21
C ALA A 278 -7.60 0.10 1.79
N SER A 279 -8.00 -0.94 1.05
CA SER A 279 -7.51 -1.18 -0.31
C SER A 279 -7.92 -0.08 -1.29
N ILE A 280 -9.14 0.48 -1.17
CA ILE A 280 -9.60 1.59 -2.02
C ILE A 280 -8.85 2.89 -1.70
N ALA A 281 -8.66 3.20 -0.42
CA ALA A 281 -7.95 4.40 0.01
C ALA A 281 -6.46 4.34 -0.37
N SER A 282 -5.83 3.18 -0.20
CA SER A 282 -4.47 2.87 -0.65
C SER A 282 -4.30 2.91 -2.17
N TRP A 283 -5.30 2.44 -2.92
CA TRP A 283 -5.30 2.58 -4.38
C TRP A 283 -5.31 4.05 -4.80
N LYS A 284 -6.11 4.88 -4.12
CA LYS A 284 -6.18 6.32 -4.41
C LYS A 284 -4.84 7.02 -4.16
N SER A 285 -4.17 6.77 -3.04
CA SER A 285 -2.84 7.36 -2.77
C SER A 285 -1.81 6.90 -3.79
N GLY A 286 -1.75 5.60 -4.09
CA GLY A 286 -0.83 5.07 -5.10
C GLY A 286 -1.08 5.62 -6.51
N TRP A 287 -2.35 5.83 -6.88
CA TRP A 287 -2.73 6.47 -8.14
C TRP A 287 -2.24 7.91 -8.20
N GLU A 288 -2.45 8.70 -7.16
CA GLU A 288 -2.00 10.10 -7.09
C GLU A 288 -0.47 10.21 -7.09
N ALA A 289 0.23 9.37 -6.32
CA ALA A 289 1.70 9.34 -6.23
C ALA A 289 2.38 8.97 -7.56
N THR A 290 1.71 8.14 -8.36
CA THR A 290 2.19 7.76 -9.68
C THR A 290 1.67 8.65 -10.79
N ALA A 291 1.04 9.79 -10.53
CA ALA A 291 0.64 10.72 -11.59
C ALA A 291 1.89 11.41 -12.22
N LEU A 292 1.82 11.82 -13.50
CA LEU A 292 2.87 12.69 -14.05
C LEU A 292 2.61 14.10 -13.54
N GLN A 293 3.63 14.77 -13.00
CA GLN A 293 3.54 16.19 -12.74
C GLN A 293 3.45 16.94 -14.09
N PRO A 294 2.61 17.99 -14.20
CA PRO A 294 2.63 18.84 -15.38
C PRO A 294 4.04 19.40 -15.59
N PRO A 295 4.51 19.59 -16.84
CA PRO A 295 5.73 20.34 -17.07
C PRO A 295 5.60 21.71 -16.42
N LEU A 296 6.62 22.11 -15.66
CA LEU A 296 6.71 23.45 -15.08
C LEU A 296 6.52 24.46 -16.22
N ASN A 297 5.43 25.21 -16.19
CA ASN A 297 5.27 26.32 -17.11
C ASN A 297 6.37 27.34 -16.77
N GLY A 298 7.03 27.92 -17.77
CA GLY A 298 8.12 28.90 -17.56
C GLY A 298 7.75 30.13 -16.71
N SER A 299 6.46 30.30 -16.37
CA SER A 299 5.94 31.29 -15.42
C SER A 299 6.06 30.90 -13.94
N ASP A 300 6.31 29.62 -13.63
CA ASP A 300 6.55 29.12 -12.26
C ASP A 300 8.05 29.17 -11.89
N ILE A 301 8.91 29.58 -12.83
CA ILE A 301 10.28 29.99 -12.54
C ILE A 301 10.19 31.37 -11.89
N VAL A 302 9.96 31.39 -10.59
CA VAL A 302 10.23 32.57 -9.76
C VAL A 302 11.73 32.87 -9.95
N PRO A 303 12.12 34.02 -10.55
CA PRO A 303 13.52 34.40 -10.57
C PRO A 303 14.01 34.43 -9.12
N PRO A 304 15.25 33.99 -8.83
CA PRO A 304 15.77 33.98 -7.47
C PRO A 304 15.53 35.35 -6.84
N PRO A 305 15.04 35.41 -5.58
CA PRO A 305 14.89 36.68 -4.89
C PRO A 305 16.21 37.43 -4.98
N VAL A 306 16.20 38.63 -5.54
CA VAL A 306 17.32 39.56 -5.42
C VAL A 306 17.49 39.81 -3.93
N GLU A 307 18.56 39.28 -3.35
CA GLU A 307 18.94 39.51 -1.96
C GLU A 307 19.00 41.02 -1.68
N PRO A 308 18.22 41.54 -0.72
CA PRO A 308 18.69 42.66 0.06
C PRO A 308 19.79 42.11 0.98
N THR A 309 20.98 42.68 0.82
CA THR A 309 22.21 42.43 1.55
C THR A 309 22.02 42.22 3.06
N ASP A 310 22.73 41.21 3.56
CA ASP A 310 23.19 40.97 4.93
C ASP A 310 22.15 40.63 6.01
N GLU A 311 21.81 39.33 6.13
CA GLU A 311 21.88 38.63 7.43
C GLU A 311 21.95 37.10 7.22
N LYS A 312 22.97 36.45 7.81
CA LYS A 312 23.24 35.01 7.69
C LYS A 312 22.09 34.16 8.26
N LEU A 313 21.20 33.68 7.40
CA LEU A 313 20.38 32.48 7.64
C LEU A 313 20.69 31.47 6.54
N ALA A 314 21.02 30.24 6.94
CA ALA A 314 21.43 29.17 6.04
C ALA A 314 20.37 28.94 4.94
N PRO A 315 20.79 28.67 3.70
CA PRO A 315 19.87 28.49 2.58
C PRO A 315 18.94 27.30 2.83
N TYR A 316 17.63 27.54 2.71
CA TYR A 316 16.65 26.48 2.57
C TYR A 316 16.84 25.84 1.20
N ILE A 317 17.65 24.79 1.16
CA ILE A 317 17.76 23.90 0.00
C ILE A 317 16.49 23.04 0.04
N GLU A 318 15.60 23.22 -0.95
CA GLU A 318 14.55 22.25 -1.22
C GLU A 318 15.22 20.91 -1.52
N ASP A 319 15.04 19.94 -0.63
CA ASP A 319 15.54 18.59 -0.80
C ASP A 319 14.71 17.91 -1.92
N PRO A 320 15.29 17.64 -3.10
CA PRO A 320 14.58 17.02 -4.23
C PRO A 320 14.14 15.58 -3.95
N LEU A 321 14.46 15.01 -2.78
CA LEU A 321 14.02 13.68 -2.33
C LEU A 321 12.94 13.74 -1.24
N LYS A 322 12.50 14.92 -0.81
CA LYS A 322 11.49 15.05 0.26
C LYS A 322 10.13 14.47 -0.12
N ASP A 323 9.80 14.48 -1.41
CA ASP A 323 8.57 13.91 -1.97
C ASP A 323 8.70 12.42 -2.33
N VAL A 324 9.90 11.83 -2.13
CA VAL A 324 10.20 10.42 -2.48
C VAL A 324 10.35 9.56 -1.22
N ILE A 325 10.60 10.17 -0.06
CA ILE A 325 10.91 9.43 1.19
C ILE A 325 10.03 9.94 2.33
N GLU A 326 8.72 9.73 2.20
CA GLU A 326 7.78 9.78 3.31
C GLU A 326 7.85 8.44 4.08
N ALA A 327 7.29 8.37 5.30
CA ALA A 327 7.18 7.07 5.99
C ALA A 327 6.39 6.11 5.10
N PRO A 328 6.89 4.88 4.82
CA PRO A 328 6.18 3.96 3.96
C PRO A 328 4.82 3.70 4.59
N ALA A 329 3.78 3.95 3.82
CA ALA A 329 2.42 3.67 4.25
C ALA A 329 2.23 2.15 4.42
N LEU A 330 1.23 1.72 5.19
CA LEU A 330 0.97 0.30 5.53
C LEU A 330 0.85 -0.69 4.37
N ASP A 331 0.71 -0.15 3.17
CA ASP A 331 0.54 -0.80 1.88
C ASP A 331 1.79 -0.70 0.97
N GLU A 332 2.81 0.06 1.41
CA GLU A 332 4.18 0.11 0.87
C GLU A 332 5.17 -0.67 1.75
N MET A 333 4.75 -0.95 2.98
CA MET A 333 5.34 -1.98 3.81
C MET A 333 4.70 -3.30 3.40
#